data_AF-A8XYF1-F1
#
_entry.id   AF-A8XYF1-F1
#
_cell.length_a   1.000
_cell.length_b   1.000
_cell.length_c   1.000
_cell.angle_alpha   90.00
_cell.angle_beta   90.00
_cell.angle_gamma   90.00
#
_symmetry.space_group_name_H-M   'P 1'
#
loop_
_entity.id
_entity.type
_entity.pdbx_description
1 polymer ?
#
loop_
_entity_poly.entity_id
_entity_poly.type
_entity_poly.pdbx_seq_one_letter_code
_entity_poly.pdbx_strand_id
1 'polypeptide(L)'
;MNMIILLLAILAIGSTIRQEDAAIIEIFAPVNPCSLVKCAADTQCVLREIVCVTTPCDPIPTCEPIGDSRCPGKNQEFQKCGSPCPKKCGEKEPMACIKVCRQGCSCKKGFCLNESGECVLDINFGVLTKQVSCFFQ
;
A
#
# COMPACT_ATOMS: atom_id res chain seq x y z
N MET A 1 53.75 -0.17 51.45
CA MET A 1 52.48 -0.76 50.94
C MET A 1 51.62 0.28 50.22
N ASN A 2 51.36 1.47 50.77
CA ASN A 2 50.57 2.53 50.11
C ASN A 2 51.14 3.12 48.81
N MET A 3 52.46 3.21 48.64
CA MET A 3 53.07 3.71 47.38
C MET A 3 52.94 2.71 46.23
N ILE A 4 52.88 1.41 46.52
CA ILE A 4 52.71 0.34 45.53
C ILE A 4 51.25 0.31 45.05
N ILE A 5 50.29 0.53 45.95
CA ILE A 5 48.86 0.65 45.61
C ILE A 5 48.63 1.85 44.67
N LEU A 6 49.34 2.97 44.90
CA LEU A 6 49.22 4.15 44.06
C LEU A 6 49.76 3.89 42.65
N LEU A 7 50.90 3.21 42.50
CA LEU A 7 51.48 2.82 41.20
C LEU A 7 50.61 1.84 40.40
N LEU A 8 49.92 0.91 41.08
CA LEU A 8 49.00 -0.03 40.44
C LEU A 8 47.72 0.65 39.93
N ALA A 9 47.26 1.71 40.59
CA ALA A 9 46.08 2.46 40.15
C ALA A 9 46.33 3.20 38.82
N ILE A 10 47.54 3.71 38.57
CA ILE A 10 47.88 4.47 37.35
C ILE A 10 47.93 3.54 36.12
N LEU A 11 48.37 2.29 36.30
CA LEU A 11 48.38 1.29 35.23
C LEU A 11 46.96 0.79 34.86
N ALA A 12 45.96 1.02 35.71
CA ALA A 12 44.56 0.67 35.42
C ALA A 12 43.79 1.77 34.65
N ILE A 13 44.33 3.00 34.58
CA ILE A 13 43.68 4.15 33.90
C ILE A 13 44.27 4.39 32.50
N GLY A 14 45.40 3.75 32.16
CA GLY A 14 45.98 3.82 30.83
C GLY A 14 45.31 2.86 29.86
N SER A 15 44.14 3.23 29.31
CA SER A 15 43.60 2.89 27.98
C SER A 15 42.12 3.26 27.87
N THR A 16 41.75 4.53 28.04
CA THR A 16 40.60 5.03 27.26
C THR A 16 41.11 5.25 25.83
N ILE A 17 40.29 4.86 24.85
CA ILE A 17 40.39 5.18 23.41
C ILE A 17 41.33 4.25 22.57
N ARG A 18 40.87 3.03 22.26
CA ARG A 18 40.87 2.57 20.85
C ARG A 18 39.50 2.99 20.32
N GLN A 19 39.40 4.01 19.47
CA GLN A 19 39.64 3.92 18.02
C GLN A 19 39.11 2.60 17.44
N GLU A 20 37.79 2.44 17.48
CA GLU A 20 37.11 1.93 16.29
C GLU A 20 36.78 3.16 15.43
N ASP A 21 37.81 3.69 14.77
CA ASP A 21 37.59 4.34 13.47
C ASP A 21 37.22 3.22 12.48
N ALA A 22 36.05 2.64 12.66
CA ALA A 22 35.38 1.85 11.64
C ALA A 22 34.16 2.65 11.23
N ALA A 23 34.45 3.76 10.56
CA ALA A 23 33.60 4.48 9.65
C ALA A 23 32.18 4.80 10.15
N ILE A 24 31.94 6.07 10.45
CA ILE A 24 30.61 6.68 10.30
C ILE A 24 30.25 6.56 8.80
N ILE A 25 29.69 5.42 8.39
CA ILE A 25 28.85 5.27 7.20
C ILE A 25 27.47 4.87 7.69
N GLU A 26 26.84 5.77 8.43
CA GLU A 26 25.39 5.94 8.36
C GLU A 26 25.17 7.25 7.57
N ILE A 27 25.84 7.41 6.42
CA ILE A 27 25.63 8.55 5.54
C ILE A 27 24.76 8.07 4.40
N PHE A 28 23.46 8.15 4.67
CA PHE A 28 22.35 8.00 3.74
C PHE A 28 22.38 6.70 2.92
N ALA A 29 21.90 5.61 3.53
CA ALA A 29 21.07 4.72 2.73
C ALA A 29 20.05 5.61 1.98
N PRO A 30 19.81 5.42 0.66
CA PRO A 30 18.81 6.21 -0.05
C PRO A 30 17.49 6.05 0.69
N VAL A 31 17.11 7.09 1.45
CA VAL A 31 15.94 7.04 2.29
C VAL A 31 14.77 7.06 1.33
N ASN A 32 14.12 5.91 1.15
CA ASN A 32 12.93 5.83 0.31
C ASN A 32 11.91 6.84 0.87
N PRO A 33 11.50 7.87 0.10
CA PRO A 33 10.55 8.88 0.57
C PRO A 33 9.22 8.28 1.05
N CYS A 34 8.84 7.10 0.53
CA CYS A 34 7.66 6.38 0.97
C CYS A 34 7.74 5.81 2.39
N SER A 35 8.95 5.64 2.94
CA SER A 35 9.12 5.17 4.32
C SER A 35 8.71 6.22 5.36
N LEU A 36 8.58 7.49 4.95
CA LEU A 36 8.20 8.61 5.82
C LEU A 36 6.70 8.95 5.70
N VAL A 37 6.01 8.46 4.67
CA VAL A 37 4.61 8.79 4.39
C VAL A 37 3.70 7.67 4.87
N LYS A 38 2.75 8.00 5.74
CA LYS A 38 1.65 7.10 6.12
C LYS A 38 0.44 7.39 5.24
N CYS A 39 0.19 6.52 4.28
CA CYS A 39 -1.00 6.59 3.44
C CYS A 39 -2.25 6.06 4.18
N ALA A 40 -3.43 6.49 3.75
CA ALA A 40 -4.71 6.02 4.30
C ALA A 40 -4.96 4.53 3.99
N ALA A 41 -5.94 3.91 4.65
CA ALA A 41 -6.38 2.56 4.30
C ALA A 41 -6.76 2.47 2.81
N ASP A 42 -6.45 1.34 2.18
CA ASP A 42 -6.63 1.09 0.73
C ASP A 42 -5.81 1.99 -0.21
N THR A 43 -4.74 2.62 0.30
CA THR A 43 -3.78 3.37 -0.51
C THR A 43 -2.34 2.88 -0.27
N GLN A 44 -1.52 2.90 -1.32
CA GLN A 44 -0.11 2.54 -1.32
C GLN A 44 0.73 3.72 -1.77
N CYS A 45 1.89 3.89 -1.15
CA CYS A 45 2.85 4.88 -1.57
C CYS A 45 3.57 4.43 -2.84
N VAL A 46 3.57 5.29 -3.86
CA VAL A 46 4.33 5.12 -5.09
C VAL A 46 5.25 6.33 -5.29
N LEU A 47 6.43 6.08 -5.82
CA LEU A 47 7.39 7.12 -6.18
C LEU A 47 7.10 7.59 -7.60
N ARG A 48 6.74 8.88 -7.76
CA ARG A 48 6.54 9.51 -9.07
C ARG A 48 7.80 10.23 -9.51
N GLU A 49 8.29 9.86 -10.68
CA GLU A 49 9.35 10.59 -11.37
C GLU A 49 8.77 11.88 -11.94
N ILE A 50 9.39 13.01 -11.59
CA ILE A 50 8.99 14.34 -12.07
C ILE A 50 10.05 14.96 -12.97
N VAL A 51 9.60 15.84 -13.84
CA VAL A 51 10.50 16.68 -14.65
C VAL A 51 10.86 17.92 -13.83
N CYS A 52 12.11 18.03 -13.44
CA CYS A 52 12.65 19.20 -12.74
C CYS A 52 13.37 20.11 -13.72
N VAL A 53 13.40 21.41 -13.41
CA VAL A 53 14.18 22.39 -14.18
C VAL A 53 15.69 22.18 -14.00
N THR A 54 16.10 21.65 -12.85
CA THR A 54 17.50 21.37 -12.48
C THR A 54 17.65 19.95 -11.95
N THR A 55 18.73 19.26 -12.32
CA THR A 55 19.06 17.88 -11.88
C THR A 55 20.06 17.87 -10.72
N PRO A 56 20.06 16.85 -9.85
CA PRO A 56 19.27 15.61 -9.87
C PRO A 56 17.83 15.80 -9.39
N CYS A 57 16.90 15.01 -9.97
CA CYS A 57 15.50 14.97 -9.56
C CYS A 57 15.31 13.90 -8.48
N ASP A 58 14.79 14.29 -7.32
CA ASP A 58 14.35 13.33 -6.31
C ASP A 58 12.88 12.93 -6.59
N PRO A 59 12.56 11.62 -6.63
CA PRO A 59 11.19 11.17 -6.87
C PRO A 59 10.27 11.56 -5.71
N ILE A 60 9.03 11.94 -6.02
CA ILE A 60 8.06 12.39 -5.04
C ILE A 60 7.21 11.20 -4.53
N PRO A 61 7.05 11.01 -3.21
CA PRO A 61 6.13 10.02 -2.67
C PRO A 61 4.68 10.49 -2.83
N THR A 62 3.85 9.64 -3.44
CA THR A 62 2.43 9.92 -3.70
C THR A 62 1.58 8.74 -3.21
N CYS A 63 0.48 9.00 -2.51
CA CYS A 63 -0.45 7.95 -2.08
C CYS A 63 -1.47 7.68 -3.19
N GLU A 64 -1.45 6.48 -3.75
CA GLU A 64 -2.39 6.03 -4.78
C GLU A 64 -3.28 4.91 -4.24
N PRO A 65 -4.50 4.73 -4.77
CA PRO A 65 -5.32 3.58 -4.40
C PRO A 65 -4.58 2.27 -4.68
N ILE A 66 -4.71 1.29 -3.78
CA ILE A 66 -4.23 -0.08 -4.01
C ILE A 66 -5.14 -0.71 -5.09
N GLY A 67 -4.81 -0.42 -6.34
CA GLY A 67 -5.29 -1.14 -7.51
C GLY A 67 -4.49 -2.42 -7.68
N ASP A 68 -5.12 -3.46 -8.22
CA ASP A 68 -4.35 -4.59 -8.74
C ASP A 68 -3.40 -4.04 -9.81
N SER A 69 -2.12 -4.43 -9.86
CA SER A 69 -1.20 -3.94 -10.89
C SER A 69 -1.69 -4.21 -12.31
N ARG A 70 -2.60 -5.17 -12.47
CA ARG A 70 -3.29 -5.50 -13.73
C ARG A 70 -4.53 -4.65 -13.99
N CYS A 71 -5.05 -3.97 -12.96
CA CYS A 71 -6.26 -3.16 -12.98
C CYS A 71 -6.00 -1.78 -12.36
N PRO A 72 -5.60 -0.78 -13.17
CA PRO A 72 -5.25 0.54 -12.68
C PRO A 72 -6.46 1.34 -12.14
N GLY A 73 -7.69 0.87 -12.40
CA GLY A 73 -8.89 1.55 -11.92
C GLY A 73 -9.06 1.42 -10.41
N LYS A 74 -9.46 2.52 -9.77
CA LYS A 74 -9.79 2.53 -8.33
C LYS A 74 -10.92 1.53 -8.06
N ASN A 75 -10.81 0.80 -6.95
CA ASN A 75 -11.78 -0.23 -6.53
C ASN A 75 -12.01 -1.35 -7.55
N GLN A 76 -11.03 -1.62 -8.41
CA GLN A 76 -11.02 -2.79 -9.30
C GLN A 76 -10.16 -3.91 -8.71
N GLU A 77 -10.51 -5.14 -9.06
CA GLU A 77 -9.74 -6.34 -8.78
C GLU A 77 -9.62 -7.16 -10.06
N PHE A 78 -8.46 -7.78 -10.26
CA PHE A 78 -8.28 -8.68 -11.38
C PHE A 78 -8.85 -10.06 -11.06
N GLN A 79 -9.74 -10.54 -11.91
CA GLN A 79 -10.33 -11.86 -11.81
C GLN A 79 -9.82 -12.72 -12.97
N LYS A 80 -9.29 -13.91 -12.64
CA LYS A 80 -8.92 -14.93 -13.64
C LYS A 80 -10.16 -15.51 -14.33
N CYS A 81 -11.26 -15.64 -13.60
CA CYS A 81 -12.57 -16.00 -14.10
C CYS A 81 -13.60 -15.05 -13.47
N GLY A 82 -13.88 -13.94 -14.16
CA GLY A 82 -14.93 -13.00 -13.79
C GLY A 82 -16.16 -13.13 -14.68
N SER A 83 -17.26 -12.50 -14.25
CA SER A 83 -18.48 -12.39 -15.06
C SER A 83 -18.21 -11.51 -16.29
N PRO A 84 -18.71 -11.86 -17.49
CA PRO A 84 -18.63 -11.00 -18.66
C PRO A 84 -19.59 -9.81 -18.56
N CYS A 85 -20.58 -9.88 -17.68
CA CYS A 85 -21.55 -8.82 -17.44
C CYS A 85 -21.08 -7.98 -16.24
N PRO A 86 -20.64 -6.73 -16.47
CA PRO A 86 -20.28 -5.84 -15.38
C PRO A 86 -21.53 -5.44 -14.60
N LYS A 87 -21.41 -5.34 -13.28
CA LYS A 87 -22.45 -4.80 -12.41
C LYS A 87 -22.49 -3.28 -12.55
N LYS A 88 -23.57 -2.73 -13.10
CA LYS A 88 -23.80 -1.28 -13.17
C LYS A 88 -24.53 -0.78 -11.93
N CYS A 89 -24.25 0.46 -11.52
CA CYS A 89 -24.94 1.08 -10.39
C CYS A 89 -26.43 1.30 -10.68
N GLY A 90 -27.31 1.00 -9.72
CA GLY A 90 -28.76 1.22 -9.85
C GLY A 90 -29.49 0.23 -10.75
N GLU A 91 -28.78 -0.61 -11.51
CA GLU A 91 -29.36 -1.70 -12.28
C GLU A 91 -29.36 -3.00 -11.48
N LYS A 92 -30.44 -3.78 -11.58
CA LYS A 92 -30.42 -5.17 -11.11
C LYS A 92 -29.44 -5.97 -11.97
N GLU A 93 -28.83 -7.02 -11.41
CA GLU A 93 -28.03 -7.93 -12.22
C GLU A 93 -28.84 -8.38 -13.45
N PRO A 94 -28.22 -8.40 -14.64
CA PRO A 94 -28.92 -8.74 -15.86
C PRO A 94 -29.55 -10.13 -15.73
N MET A 95 -30.85 -10.23 -16.02
CA MET A 95 -31.61 -11.48 -15.86
C MET A 95 -31.03 -12.64 -16.70
N ALA A 96 -30.34 -12.30 -17.78
CA ALA A 96 -29.58 -13.25 -18.59
C ALA A 96 -28.12 -12.79 -18.68
N CYS A 97 -27.26 -13.39 -17.86
CA CYS A 97 -25.80 -13.32 -18.06
C CYS A 97 -25.27 -14.71 -18.43
N ILE A 98 -24.51 -14.77 -19.51
CA ILE A 98 -23.90 -16.02 -19.95
C ILE A 98 -22.78 -16.42 -18.97
N LYS A 99 -22.81 -17.67 -18.49
CA LYS A 99 -21.86 -18.20 -17.50
C LYS A 99 -20.54 -18.62 -18.15
N VAL A 100 -19.83 -17.68 -18.76
CA VAL A 100 -18.47 -17.90 -19.28
C VAL A 100 -17.47 -17.14 -18.42
N CYS A 101 -16.28 -17.73 -18.22
CA CYS A 101 -15.19 -17.06 -17.54
C CYS A 101 -14.59 -15.99 -18.46
N ARG A 102 -14.62 -14.72 -18.05
CA ARG A 102 -13.84 -13.66 -18.67
C ARG A 102 -12.72 -13.23 -17.75
N GLN A 103 -11.49 -13.35 -18.21
CA GLN A 103 -10.33 -12.80 -17.51
C GLN A 103 -10.29 -11.29 -17.69
N GLY A 104 -10.10 -10.54 -16.61
CA GLY A 104 -10.03 -9.08 -16.67
C GLY A 104 -10.30 -8.40 -15.33
N CYS A 105 -10.53 -7.10 -15.40
CA CYS A 105 -10.80 -6.26 -14.23
C CYS A 105 -12.30 -6.16 -13.97
N SER A 106 -12.68 -6.43 -12.73
CA SER A 106 -14.05 -6.29 -12.24
C SER A 106 -14.06 -5.34 -11.05
N CYS A 107 -15.18 -4.67 -10.79
CA CYS A 107 -15.33 -3.90 -9.55
C CYS A 107 -15.27 -4.84 -8.34
N LYS A 108 -14.54 -4.42 -7.30
CA LYS A 108 -14.48 -5.11 -6.01
C LYS A 108 -15.90 -5.29 -5.45
N LYS A 109 -16.08 -6.31 -4.62
CA LYS A 109 -17.36 -6.57 -3.95
C LYS A 109 -17.81 -5.31 -3.16
N GLY A 110 -19.02 -4.82 -3.46
CA GLY A 110 -19.58 -3.60 -2.87
C GLY A 110 -19.37 -2.32 -3.69
N PHE A 111 -18.77 -2.45 -4.87
CA PHE A 111 -18.67 -1.39 -5.85
C PHE A 111 -19.43 -1.77 -7.12
N CYS A 112 -19.86 -0.76 -7.85
CA CYS A 112 -20.57 -0.88 -9.12
C CYS A 112 -19.99 0.09 -10.15
N LEU A 113 -20.15 -0.24 -11.43
CA LEU A 113 -19.68 0.58 -12.53
C LEU A 113 -20.64 1.75 -12.77
N ASN A 114 -20.14 2.98 -12.71
CA ASN A 114 -20.89 4.17 -13.09
C ASN A 114 -20.88 4.39 -14.62
N GLU A 115 -21.60 5.40 -15.10
CA GLU A 115 -21.65 5.75 -16.53
C GLU A 115 -20.29 6.20 -17.08
N SER A 116 -19.42 6.73 -16.22
CA SER A 116 -18.05 7.12 -16.55
C SER A 116 -17.07 5.95 -16.66
N GLY A 117 -17.50 4.70 -16.36
CA GLY A 117 -16.64 3.52 -16.38
C GLY A 117 -15.78 3.32 -15.13
N GLU A 118 -16.09 4.01 -14.03
CA GLU A 118 -15.39 3.92 -12.75
C GLU A 118 -16.16 3.07 -11.73
N CYS A 119 -15.43 2.38 -10.86
CA CYS A 119 -16.03 1.59 -9.78
C CYS A 119 -16.28 2.47 -8.54
N VAL A 120 -17.54 2.83 -8.34
CA VAL A 120 -18.00 3.64 -7.20
C VAL A 120 -18.74 2.78 -6.18
N LEU A 121 -18.91 3.29 -4.96
CA LEU A 121 -19.60 2.57 -3.89
C LEU A 121 -21.03 2.26 -4.32
N ASP A 122 -21.41 0.98 -4.25
CA ASP A 122 -22.78 0.57 -4.53
C ASP A 122 -23.64 0.81 -3.29
N ILE A 123 -24.50 1.83 -3.36
CA ILE A 123 -25.43 2.17 -2.27
C ILE A 123 -26.42 1.05 -1.93
N ASN A 124 -26.62 0.08 -2.83
CA ASN A 124 -27.48 -1.07 -2.58
C ASN A 124 -26.73 -2.25 -1.91
N PHE A 125 -25.41 -2.12 -1.74
CA PHE A 125 -24.58 -3.15 -1.15
C PHE A 125 -24.92 -3.32 0.34
N GLY A 126 -25.56 -4.45 0.67
CA GLY A 126 -25.98 -4.77 2.04
C GLY A 126 -27.42 -4.36 2.40
N VAL A 127 -28.13 -3.64 1.54
CA VAL A 127 -29.56 -3.37 1.76
C VAL A 127 -30.40 -4.62 1.46
N LEU A 128 -30.01 -5.42 0.47
CA LEU A 128 -30.72 -6.65 0.09
C LEU A 128 -30.51 -7.83 1.05
N THR A 129 -29.48 -7.80 1.91
CA THR A 129 -29.23 -8.90 2.88
C THR A 129 -30.11 -8.83 4.12
N LYS A 130 -30.82 -7.72 4.38
CA LYS A 130 -31.83 -7.66 5.45
C LYS A 130 -33.17 -8.30 5.07
N GLN A 131 -33.37 -8.68 3.80
CA GLN A 131 -34.64 -9.17 3.30
C GLN A 131 -34.62 -10.67 2.93
N VAL A 132 -33.63 -11.43 3.43
CA VAL A 132 -33.56 -12.90 3.28
C VAL A 132 -33.35 -13.56 4.64
N SER A 133 -34.16 -13.19 5.65
CA SER A 133 -34.17 -13.88 6.95
C SER A 133 -35.57 -14.24 7.45
N CYS A 134 -36.61 -14.11 6.63
CA CYS A 134 -37.92 -14.68 6.93
C CYS A 134 -38.38 -15.52 5.74
N PHE A 135 -38.29 -16.85 5.86
CA PHE A 135 -39.14 -17.89 5.25
C PHE A 135 -38.37 -19.21 5.17
N PHE A 136 -38.15 -19.83 6.32
CA PHE A 136 -38.25 -21.28 6.44
C PHE A 136 -39.02 -21.51 7.74
N GLN A 137 -40.33 -21.71 7.57
CA GLN A 137 -41.20 -22.34 8.56
C GLN A 137 -41.24 -23.82 8.24
#